data_AF-A0A3S4IWJ7-F1
#
_entry.id   AF-A0A3S4IWJ7-F1
#
_cell.length_a   1.000
_cell.length_b   1.000
_cell.length_c   1.000
_cell.angle_alpha   90.00
_cell.angle_beta   90.00
_cell.angle_gamma   90.00
#
_symmetry.space_group_name_H-M   'P 1'
#
loop_
_entity.id
_entity.type
_entity.pdbx_description
1 polymer ?
#
loop_
_entity_poly.entity_id
_entity_poly.type
_entity_poly.pdbx_seq_one_letter_code
_entity_poly.pdbx_strand_id
1 'polypeptide(L)' 'MRNNPLIPKSKLPNLGTTIFTQMSALAQKHQANKFIARLP' A
#
# COMPACT_ATOMS: atom_id res chain seq x y z
N MET A 1 6.20 32.31 7.80
CA MET A 1 5.20 31.87 6.82
C MET A 1 4.65 30.54 7.30
N ARG A 2 3.35 30.41 7.58
CA ARG A 2 2.77 29.13 8.01
C ARG A 2 2.55 28.29 6.74
N ASN A 3 3.31 27.21 6.57
CA ASN A 3 3.09 26.21 5.53
C ASN A 3 1.78 25.47 5.80
N ASN A 4 0.66 26.17 5.72
CA ASN A 4 -0.65 25.57 5.77
C ASN A 4 -0.91 24.99 4.38
N PRO A 5 -0.87 23.66 4.19
CA PRO A 5 -1.12 23.10 2.89
C PRO A 5 -2.54 23.49 2.47
N LEU A 6 -2.69 24.14 1.31
CA LEU A 6 -3.99 24.55 0.76
C LEU A 6 -4.97 23.38 0.62
N ILE A 7 -4.45 22.16 0.58
CA ILE A 7 -5.20 20.92 0.57
C ILE A 7 -4.77 20.11 1.81
N PRO A 8 -5.67 19.87 2.77
CA PRO A 8 -5.34 19.06 3.93
C PRO A 8 -5.02 17.63 3.48
N LYS A 9 -3.86 17.10 3.89
CA LYS A 9 -3.53 15.69 3.67
C LYS A 9 -4.52 14.83 4.45
N SER A 10 -5.05 13.79 3.82
CA SER A 10 -5.88 12.80 4.50
C SER A 10 -5.09 12.18 5.65
N LYS A 11 -5.72 12.11 6.83
CA LYS A 11 -5.17 11.39 8.00
C LYS A 11 -5.24 9.87 7.84
N LEU A 12 -5.94 9.39 6.81
CA LEU A 12 -6.14 7.98 6.51
C LEU A 12 -5.69 7.73 5.06
N PRO A 13 -4.38 7.48 4.82
CA PRO A 13 -3.84 7.30 3.47
C PRO A 13 -4.41 6.07 2.74
N ASN A 14 -5.00 5.14 3.50
CA ASN A 14 -5.55 3.88 2.98
C ASN A 14 -7.09 3.87 2.89
N LEU A 15 -7.76 4.95 3.32
CA LEU A 15 -9.22 5.04 3.23
C LEU A 15 -9.59 5.33 1.77
N GLY A 16 -10.06 4.30 1.06
CA GLY A 16 -10.27 4.33 -0.40
C GLY A 16 -9.48 3.28 -1.17
N THR A 17 -8.66 2.46 -0.50
CA THR A 17 -7.96 1.34 -1.16
C THR A 17 -8.97 0.34 -1.72
N THR A 18 -9.10 0.27 -3.04
CA THR A 18 -10.06 -0.64 -3.70
C THR A 18 -9.69 -2.10 -3.44
N ILE A 19 -10.70 -2.99 -3.42
CA ILE A 19 -10.52 -4.44 -3.24
C ILE A 19 -9.48 -5.00 -4.23
N PHE A 20 -9.45 -4.50 -5.47
CA PHE A 20 -8.45 -4.84 -6.48
C PHE A 20 -7.00 -4.53 -6.05
N THR A 21 -6.76 -3.36 -5.46
CA THR A 21 -5.43 -2.97 -4.95
C THR A 21 -5.00 -3.85 -3.78
N GLN A 22 -5.94 -4.18 -2.88
CA GLN A 22 -5.67 -5.06 -1.74
C GLN A 22 -5.35 -6.49 -2.20
N MET A 23 -6.15 -7.05 -3.12
CA MET A 23 -5.92 -8.37 -3.69
C MET A 23 -4.61 -8.43 -4.48
N SER A 24 -4.31 -7.39 -5.27
CA SER A 24 -3.04 -7.31 -6.02
C SER A 24 -1.84 -7.23 -5.08
N ALA A 25 -1.93 -6.47 -3.98
CA ALA A 25 -0.86 -6.40 -2.98
C ALA A 25 -0.70 -7.71 -2.21
N LEU A 26 -1.81 -8.39 -1.89
CA LEU A 26 -1.80 -9.71 -1.26
C LEU A 26 -1.15 -10.76 -2.17
N ALA A 27 -1.55 -10.82 -3.44
CA ALA A 27 -0.97 -11.73 -4.42
C ALA A 27 0.54 -11.48 -4.58
N GLN A 28 0.97 -10.21 -4.68
CA GLN A 28 2.38 -9.85 -4.74
C GLN A 28 3.14 -10.30 -3.48
N LYS A 29 2.59 -10.09 -2.28
CA LYS A 29 3.21 -10.55 -1.03
C LYS A 29 3.36 -12.06 -0.96
N HIS A 30 2.35 -12.82 -1.40
CA HIS A 30 2.40 -14.28 -1.40
C HIS A 30 3.34 -14.85 -2.47
N GLN A 31 3.42 -14.22 -3.65
CA GLN A 31 4.41 -14.57 -4.67
C GLN A 31 5.83 -14.22 -4.22
N ALA A 32 6.02 -13.07 -3.58
CA ALA A 32 7.29 -12.69 -2.98
C ALA A 32 7.71 -13.66 -1.87
N ASN A 33 6.78 -14.09 -1.00
CA ASN A 33 7.06 -15.11 0.02
C ASN A 33 7.45 -16.45 -0.61
N LYS A 34 6.75 -16.89 -1.65
CA LYS A 34 7.12 -18.10 -2.41
C LYS A 34 8.51 -18.00 -3.06
N PHE A 35 8.93 -16.79 -3.45
CA PHE A 35 10.26 -16.55 -4.02
C PHE A 35 11.36 -16.49 -2.93
N ILE A 36 11.08 -15.85 -1.79
CA ILE A 36 12.03 -15.77 -0.66
C ILE A 36 12.23 -17.15 -0.01
N ALA A 37 11.17 -17.94 0.14
CA ALA A 37 11.24 -19.31 0.70
C ALA A 37 11.86 -20.35 -0.24
N ARG A 38 12.31 -19.95 -1.44
CA ARG A 38 12.89 -20.83 -2.47
C ARG A 38 14.31 -20.42 -2.87
N LEU A 39 14.92 -19.50 -2.15
CA LEU A 39 16.36 -19.27 -2.21
C LEU A 39 17.04 -20.23 -1.22
N PRO A 40 18.09 -20.98 -1.63
CA PRO A 40 18.86 -21.82 -0.72
C PRO A 40 19.60 -21.01 0.33
#